data_AF-A0A6I5R6I8-F1
#
_entry.id   AF-A0A6I5R6I8-F1
#
_cell.length_a   1.000
_cell.length_b   1.000
_cell.length_c   1.000
_cell.angle_alpha   90.00
_cell.angle_beta   90.00
_cell.angle_gamma   90.00
#
_symmetry.space_group_name_H-M   'P 1'
#
loop_
_entity.id
_entity.type
_entity.pdbx_description
1 polymer ?
#
loop_
_entity_poly.entity_id
_entity_poly.type
_entity_poly.pdbx_seq_one_letter_code
_entity_poly.pdbx_strand_id
1 'polypeptide(L)'
;MTTTKSSLNATQRSQIAEALTLSRFLTSHAADADPVLVQRRRERIRTIQQALQGCAHPICRDRLTPSEMPLPVRRAFVQAALLVSRYFAVGGVGWRGTLASPTLAKYCPDPIPAPWHTPAAMAMMGDHFALPAPAMAAIAEHLETVDREIEQQRRIIAAVLDTVGVAIDAPDPLPSEPFAALFQKLFKGIPVSPDKLSVIFTPTQLYFCVDFPTEEDEQLWADLTAAAHQPALKQLHQQLSAFSFQKFKRFPTFGPCDPAGIDGHWVQQVCDRANSAEPACPQHPSAQPQPISPEAVIQRLSKSIGVLPQKDAEMFLIHDIWGHYWQLWFSQFESDYATLADCGEPLRAQETAYTPEGPLTCRELFQFEGAEVVLQVQRAKQFFHGEVCQRLGLLFTHLLGELVADIAEFKFVWTNPNAAHELPSTSAFTDYPTNLDLTLADLDFLFLRILQPLLELHLSPMVCAPLEAELLEASPLQQLSPEAALRLEVNLKGAIAQLHQIFLAEYSASYLPTLASEDSLFAEVAVNLLHLQNVINTLYIDPQFAQASAMPFQDLLIVFISSYCSGDSYAEFWSIDNVLADYFIPCWQHLCEAL
;
A
#
# COMPACT_ATOMS: atom_id res chain seq x y z
N MET A 1 18.48 20.15 5.66
CA MET A 1 19.80 19.47 5.56
C MET A 1 20.05 19.19 4.09
N THR A 2 21.02 19.84 3.48
CA THR A 2 21.48 19.53 2.11
C THR A 2 22.44 18.35 2.22
N THR A 3 21.91 17.13 2.21
CA THR A 3 22.71 15.93 2.00
C THR A 3 23.26 16.00 0.57
N THR A 4 24.57 15.87 0.43
CA THR A 4 25.21 15.60 -0.86
C THR A 4 24.70 14.25 -1.35
N LYS A 5 23.59 14.26 -2.11
CA LYS A 5 23.09 13.08 -2.83
C LYS A 5 24.28 12.47 -3.57
N SER A 6 24.58 11.21 -3.30
CA SER A 6 25.59 10.45 -4.04
C SER A 6 25.16 10.42 -5.51
N SER A 7 25.69 11.33 -6.33
CA SER A 7 25.32 11.39 -7.74
C SER A 7 25.84 10.14 -8.43
N LEU A 8 24.93 9.29 -8.91
CA LEU A 8 25.30 8.18 -9.77
C LEU A 8 26.04 8.69 -11.00
N ASN A 9 27.10 7.99 -11.39
CA ASN A 9 27.82 8.29 -12.63
C ASN A 9 26.98 7.89 -13.87
N ALA A 10 27.38 8.36 -15.05
CA ALA A 10 26.65 8.12 -16.30
C ALA A 10 26.44 6.62 -16.60
N THR A 11 27.41 5.76 -16.27
CA THR A 11 27.30 4.30 -16.45
C THR A 11 26.23 3.72 -15.55
N GLN A 12 26.20 4.09 -14.27
CA GLN A 12 25.21 3.63 -13.30
C GLN A 12 23.79 4.10 -13.70
N ARG A 13 23.63 5.34 -14.15
CA ARG A 13 22.34 5.84 -14.67
C ARG A 13 21.88 5.05 -15.90
N SER A 14 22.79 4.77 -16.84
CA SER A 14 22.49 3.94 -18.01
C SER A 14 22.08 2.52 -17.62
N GLN A 15 22.65 1.96 -16.55
CA GLN A 15 22.28 0.65 -16.03
C GLN A 15 20.86 0.65 -15.43
N ILE A 16 20.48 1.67 -14.67
CA ILE A 16 19.10 1.82 -14.17
C ILE A 16 18.12 1.95 -15.34
N ALA A 17 18.48 2.71 -16.38
CA ALA A 17 17.65 2.84 -17.57
C ALA A 17 17.44 1.52 -18.31
N GLU A 18 18.49 0.71 -18.40
CA GLU A 18 18.39 -0.65 -18.92
C GLU A 18 17.50 -1.52 -18.02
N ALA A 19 17.69 -1.48 -16.69
CA ALA A 19 16.89 -2.24 -15.73
C ALA A 19 15.39 -1.92 -15.83
N LEU A 20 15.02 -0.65 -15.95
CA LEU A 20 13.62 -0.23 -16.15
C LEU A 20 13.05 -0.78 -17.45
N THR A 21 13.81 -0.71 -18.54
CA THR A 21 13.38 -1.24 -19.85
C THR A 21 13.17 -2.75 -19.81
N LEU A 22 14.05 -3.46 -19.09
CA LEU A 22 13.94 -4.90 -18.87
C LEU A 22 12.74 -5.24 -17.99
N SER A 23 12.52 -4.49 -16.91
CA SER A 23 11.36 -4.63 -16.02
C SER A 23 10.06 -4.47 -16.81
N ARG A 24 9.89 -3.40 -17.60
CA ARG A 24 8.73 -3.22 -18.51
C ARG A 24 8.47 -4.42 -19.42
N PHE A 25 9.54 -5.00 -20.00
CA PHE A 25 9.41 -6.19 -20.83
C PHE A 25 8.93 -7.39 -20.02
N LEU A 26 9.50 -7.62 -18.84
CA LEU A 26 9.16 -8.73 -17.97
C LEU A 26 7.72 -8.63 -17.45
N THR A 27 7.22 -7.43 -17.16
CA THR A 27 5.86 -7.24 -16.64
C THR A 27 4.81 -7.30 -17.75
N SER A 28 5.07 -6.71 -18.92
CA SER A 28 4.03 -6.54 -19.96
C SER A 28 4.03 -7.62 -21.05
N HIS A 29 5.15 -8.33 -21.27
CA HIS A 29 5.30 -9.22 -22.43
C HIS A 29 5.80 -10.63 -22.09
N ALA A 30 6.11 -10.93 -20.82
CA ALA A 30 6.72 -12.21 -20.47
C ALA A 30 5.81 -13.42 -20.73
N ALA A 31 4.49 -13.27 -20.62
CA ALA A 31 3.54 -14.37 -20.83
C ALA A 31 3.55 -14.89 -22.27
N ASP A 32 3.77 -14.01 -23.24
CA ASP A 32 3.73 -14.33 -24.69
C ASP A 32 5.13 -14.52 -25.30
N ALA A 33 6.20 -14.27 -24.52
CA ALA A 33 7.57 -14.30 -24.99
C ALA A 33 8.21 -15.69 -24.88
N ASP A 34 9.25 -15.92 -25.70
CA ASP A 34 10.11 -17.10 -25.61
C ASP A 34 10.71 -17.21 -24.18
N PRO A 35 10.51 -18.34 -23.47
CA PRO A 35 11.06 -18.56 -22.13
C PRO A 35 12.58 -18.32 -22.03
N VAL A 36 13.33 -18.62 -23.10
CA VAL A 36 14.78 -18.37 -23.15
C VAL A 36 15.09 -16.88 -23.15
N LEU A 37 14.30 -16.08 -23.87
CA LEU A 37 14.44 -14.63 -23.88
C LEU A 37 14.10 -14.03 -22.51
N VAL A 38 12.99 -14.47 -21.89
CA VAL A 38 12.58 -14.06 -20.54
C VAL A 38 13.69 -14.33 -19.54
N GLN A 39 14.24 -15.56 -19.55
CA GLN A 39 15.33 -15.95 -18.66
C GLN A 39 16.59 -15.08 -18.87
N ARG A 40 16.98 -14.82 -20.12
CA ARG A 40 18.12 -13.92 -20.43
C ARG A 40 17.89 -12.49 -19.91
N ARG A 41 16.67 -11.97 -19.99
CA ARG A 41 16.34 -10.63 -19.46
C ARG A 41 16.42 -10.61 -17.92
N ARG A 42 15.92 -11.66 -17.25
CA ARG A 42 16.06 -11.84 -15.80
C ARG A 42 17.52 -11.95 -15.36
N GLU A 43 18.36 -12.65 -16.11
CA GLU A 43 19.81 -12.70 -15.83
C GLU A 43 20.49 -11.35 -16.03
N ARG A 44 20.08 -10.60 -17.05
CA ARG A 44 20.63 -9.27 -17.32
C ARG A 44 20.28 -8.27 -16.22
N ILE A 45 19.03 -8.23 -15.75
CA ILE A 45 18.63 -7.33 -14.67
C ILE A 45 19.35 -7.67 -13.36
N ARG A 46 19.59 -8.96 -13.08
CA ARG A 46 20.45 -9.40 -11.96
C ARG A 46 21.88 -8.90 -12.07
N THR A 47 22.48 -9.00 -13.27
CA THR A 47 23.84 -8.50 -13.52
C THR A 47 23.93 -6.99 -13.29
N ILE A 48 22.90 -6.24 -13.70
CA ILE A 48 22.81 -4.81 -13.45
C ILE A 48 22.73 -4.53 -11.95
N GLN A 49 21.85 -5.24 -11.24
CA GLN A 49 21.69 -5.04 -9.79
C GLN A 49 23.00 -5.31 -9.04
N GLN A 50 23.70 -6.40 -9.37
CA GLN A 50 25.02 -6.69 -8.78
C GLN A 50 26.04 -5.58 -9.03
N ALA A 51 26.05 -4.98 -10.22
CA ALA A 51 26.94 -3.85 -10.52
C ALA A 51 26.56 -2.57 -9.74
N LEU A 52 25.28 -2.43 -9.38
CA LEU A 52 24.72 -1.28 -8.66
C LEU A 52 24.69 -1.45 -7.13
N GLN A 53 24.98 -2.65 -6.59
CA GLN A 53 25.07 -2.89 -5.14
C GLN A 53 26.10 -1.98 -4.46
N GLY A 54 27.19 -1.63 -5.15
CA GLY A 54 28.21 -0.70 -4.66
C GLY A 54 27.72 0.74 -4.44
N CYS A 55 26.50 1.07 -4.87
CA CYS A 55 25.86 2.35 -4.62
C CYS A 55 25.16 2.43 -3.24
N ALA A 56 25.33 1.45 -2.36
CA ALA A 56 24.77 1.49 -1.01
C ALA A 56 25.35 2.65 -0.18
N HIS A 57 24.53 3.28 0.65
CA HIS A 57 25.04 4.16 1.71
C HIS A 57 25.88 3.33 2.69
N PRO A 58 27.04 3.83 3.16
CA PRO A 58 27.79 3.17 4.21
C PRO A 58 26.91 3.03 5.46
N ILE A 59 26.78 1.80 5.97
CA ILE A 59 25.99 1.55 7.17
C ILE A 59 26.80 1.98 8.40
N CYS A 60 26.27 2.91 9.18
CA CYS A 60 26.82 3.31 10.47
C CYS A 60 26.67 2.17 11.47
N ARG A 61 27.81 1.69 11.99
CA ARG A 61 27.85 0.65 13.05
C ARG A 61 28.30 1.22 14.39
N ASP A 62 28.72 2.48 14.40
CA ASP A 62 29.21 3.15 15.58
C ASP A 62 28.05 3.39 16.55
N ARG A 63 28.34 3.30 17.85
CA ARG A 63 27.36 3.61 18.88
C ARG A 63 27.11 5.11 18.89
N LEU A 64 25.85 5.51 18.78
CA LEU A 64 25.41 6.90 18.90
C LEU A 64 24.60 7.05 20.19
N THR A 65 24.80 8.09 20.98
CA THR A 65 23.93 8.42 22.11
C THR A 65 22.52 8.86 21.64
N PRO A 66 21.46 8.74 22.46
CA PRO A 66 20.13 9.22 22.09
C PRO A 66 20.10 10.71 21.69
N SER A 67 21.00 11.54 22.22
CA SER A 67 21.12 12.96 21.84
C SER A 67 21.69 13.18 20.44
N GLU A 68 22.43 12.22 19.88
CA GLU A 68 22.99 12.29 18.53
C GLU A 68 21.98 11.81 17.46
N MET A 69 20.93 11.09 17.88
CA MET A 69 19.87 10.62 16.98
C MET A 69 18.75 11.66 16.85
N PRO A 70 18.30 11.98 15.62
CA PRO A 70 17.17 12.88 15.41
C PRO A 70 15.92 12.40 16.17
N LEU A 71 15.17 13.34 16.75
CA LEU A 71 13.94 13.02 17.49
C LEU A 71 12.91 12.24 16.64
N PRO A 72 12.66 12.58 15.35
CA PRO A 72 11.75 11.80 14.51
C PRO A 72 12.16 10.34 14.37
N VAL A 73 13.47 10.07 14.21
CA VAL A 73 14.04 8.73 14.10
C VAL A 73 13.83 7.94 15.39
N ARG A 74 14.20 8.52 16.55
CA ARG A 74 14.01 7.87 17.85
C ARG A 74 12.54 7.56 18.14
N ARG A 75 11.64 8.50 17.82
CA ARG A 75 10.19 8.32 18.00
C ARG A 75 9.68 7.16 17.14
N ALA A 76 9.99 7.17 15.84
CA ALA A 76 9.58 6.11 14.92
C ALA A 76 10.14 4.74 15.32
N PHE A 77 11.39 4.69 15.79
CA PHE A 77 12.04 3.45 16.22
C PHE A 77 11.39 2.87 17.49
N VAL A 78 11.15 3.68 18.52
CA VAL A 78 10.46 3.22 19.75
C VAL A 78 9.04 2.79 19.44
N GLN A 79 8.32 3.53 18.60
CA GLN A 79 6.99 3.14 18.15
C GLN A 79 7.03 1.79 17.44
N ALA A 80 7.97 1.58 16.52
CA ALA A 80 8.13 0.31 15.81
C ALA A 80 8.47 -0.86 16.74
N ALA A 81 9.34 -0.65 17.73
CA ALA A 81 9.68 -1.67 18.73
C ALA A 81 8.48 -2.08 19.60
N LEU A 82 7.55 -1.17 19.87
CA LEU A 82 6.32 -1.48 20.59
C LEU A 82 5.25 -2.11 19.69
N LEU A 83 5.20 -1.73 18.40
CA LEU A 83 4.27 -2.26 17.41
C LEU A 83 4.64 -3.65 16.90
N VAL A 84 5.92 -4.01 16.83
CA VAL A 84 6.33 -5.35 16.37
C VAL A 84 5.77 -6.46 17.25
N SER A 85 5.45 -6.16 18.52
CA SER A 85 4.75 -7.11 19.39
C SER A 85 3.29 -7.39 18.96
N ARG A 86 2.69 -6.50 18.16
CA ARG A 86 1.35 -6.63 17.55
C ARG A 86 1.43 -7.17 16.13
N TYR A 87 2.55 -7.01 15.42
CA TYR A 87 2.76 -7.55 14.07
C TYR A 87 2.35 -9.04 14.00
N PHE A 88 2.77 -9.81 15.00
CA PHE A 88 2.36 -11.21 15.19
C PHE A 88 0.85 -11.42 15.29
N ALA A 89 0.17 -10.58 16.06
CA ALA A 89 -1.26 -10.69 16.34
C ALA A 89 -2.14 -10.39 15.12
N VAL A 90 -1.60 -9.61 14.16
CA VAL A 90 -2.30 -9.15 12.96
C VAL A 90 -2.01 -10.03 11.75
N GLY A 91 -0.80 -10.60 11.67
CA GLY A 91 -0.39 -11.47 10.58
C GLY A 91 -1.09 -12.85 10.59
N GLY A 92 -0.54 -13.78 9.83
CA GLY A 92 -1.11 -15.11 9.55
C GLY A 92 -1.10 -16.10 10.72
N VAL A 93 -0.90 -15.64 11.96
CA VAL A 93 -0.89 -16.54 13.13
C VAL A 93 -2.27 -17.14 13.34
N GLY A 94 -2.31 -18.45 13.55
CA GLY A 94 -3.57 -19.15 13.75
C GLY A 94 -4.41 -19.23 12.48
N TRP A 95 -3.78 -19.12 11.30
CA TRP A 95 -4.47 -19.37 10.05
C TRP A 95 -5.07 -20.79 10.02
N ARG A 96 -6.19 -20.90 9.31
CA ARG A 96 -6.96 -22.13 9.07
C ARG A 96 -7.54 -22.05 7.67
N GLY A 97 -8.03 -23.18 7.16
CA GLY A 97 -8.64 -23.17 5.84
C GLY A 97 -8.97 -24.55 5.29
N THR A 98 -9.71 -24.56 4.20
CA THR A 98 -9.89 -25.78 3.38
C THR A 98 -8.76 -25.93 2.36
N LEU A 99 -8.02 -24.86 2.06
CA LEU A 99 -6.79 -24.90 1.28
C LEU A 99 -5.59 -25.13 2.21
N ALA A 100 -4.83 -26.19 1.96
CA ALA A 100 -3.54 -26.36 2.62
C ALA A 100 -2.54 -25.35 2.03
N SER A 101 -1.93 -24.53 2.89
CA SER A 101 -0.89 -23.58 2.49
C SER A 101 0.47 -24.01 3.06
N PRO A 102 1.38 -24.56 2.25
CA PRO A 102 2.71 -24.95 2.71
C PRO A 102 3.55 -23.73 3.11
N THR A 103 3.33 -22.56 2.50
CA THR A 103 4.09 -21.35 2.82
C THR A 103 3.66 -20.77 4.17
N LEU A 104 2.36 -20.58 4.40
CA LEU A 104 1.84 -20.09 5.68
C LEU A 104 2.12 -21.05 6.84
N ALA A 105 2.18 -22.37 6.60
CA ALA A 105 2.52 -23.36 7.62
C ALA A 105 3.96 -23.21 8.16
N LYS A 106 4.87 -22.66 7.36
CA LYS A 106 6.31 -22.59 7.65
C LYS A 106 6.81 -21.17 7.90
N TYR A 107 5.98 -20.16 7.64
CA TYR A 107 6.33 -18.78 7.95
C TYR A 107 6.45 -18.59 9.46
N CYS A 108 7.60 -18.10 9.92
CA CYS A 108 7.86 -17.85 11.33
C CYS A 108 8.24 -16.38 11.54
N PRO A 109 7.46 -15.61 12.31
CA PRO A 109 7.86 -14.29 12.76
C PRO A 109 9.02 -14.39 13.77
N ASP A 110 9.72 -13.28 13.97
CA ASP A 110 10.82 -13.22 14.92
C ASP A 110 10.31 -13.32 16.37
N PRO A 111 11.12 -13.82 17.32
CA PRO A 111 10.72 -13.87 18.72
C PRO A 111 10.57 -12.47 19.31
N ILE A 112 9.46 -12.23 20.00
CA ILE A 112 9.19 -10.98 20.73
C ILE A 112 9.43 -11.21 22.23
N PRO A 113 10.26 -10.39 22.90
CA PRO A 113 10.44 -10.46 24.34
C PRO A 113 9.14 -10.17 25.10
N ALA A 114 8.74 -11.06 26.01
CA ALA A 114 7.52 -10.90 26.82
C ALA A 114 7.39 -9.54 27.55
N PRO A 115 8.47 -8.90 28.06
CA PRO A 115 8.36 -7.60 28.72
C PRO A 115 7.82 -6.48 27.82
N TRP A 116 7.95 -6.59 26.48
CA TRP A 116 7.57 -5.53 25.53
C TRP A 116 6.08 -5.21 25.50
N HIS A 117 5.24 -6.11 26.03
CA HIS A 117 3.81 -5.90 26.16
C HIS A 117 3.42 -5.08 27.40
N THR A 118 4.38 -4.72 28.26
CA THR A 118 4.08 -4.09 29.55
C THR A 118 4.18 -2.56 29.50
N PRO A 119 3.35 -1.83 30.27
CA PRO A 119 3.51 -0.38 30.43
C PRO A 119 4.88 0.03 30.97
N ALA A 120 5.51 -0.82 31.77
CA ALA A 120 6.85 -0.60 32.31
C ALA A 120 7.92 -0.60 31.20
N ALA A 121 7.84 -1.53 30.23
CA ALA A 121 8.75 -1.54 29.10
C ALA A 121 8.57 -0.32 28.19
N MET A 122 7.32 0.12 27.97
CA MET A 122 7.05 1.35 27.21
C MET A 122 7.69 2.58 27.88
N ALA A 123 7.50 2.75 29.20
CA ALA A 123 8.12 3.85 29.94
C ALA A 123 9.66 3.78 29.88
N MET A 124 10.23 2.59 30.09
CA MET A 124 11.66 2.35 30.00
C MET A 124 12.23 2.69 28.62
N MET A 125 11.58 2.26 27.53
CA MET A 125 12.02 2.61 26.16
C MET A 125 11.94 4.12 25.93
N GLY A 126 10.88 4.79 26.42
CA GLY A 126 10.75 6.24 26.34
C GLY A 126 11.88 6.97 27.05
N ASP A 127 12.22 6.56 28.27
CA ASP A 127 13.31 7.12 29.06
C ASP A 127 14.68 6.85 28.40
N HIS A 128 14.91 5.61 27.97
CA HIS A 128 16.18 5.17 27.36
C HIS A 128 16.48 5.91 26.06
N PHE A 129 15.46 6.13 25.22
CA PHE A 129 15.57 6.94 24.00
C PHE A 129 15.36 8.42 24.24
N ALA A 130 15.25 8.91 25.48
CA ALA A 130 15.06 10.32 25.84
C ALA A 130 13.91 10.99 25.05
N LEU A 131 12.77 10.31 24.94
CA LEU A 131 11.58 10.81 24.26
C LEU A 131 10.81 11.80 25.15
N PRO A 132 10.37 12.96 24.62
CA PRO A 132 9.51 13.87 25.36
C PRO A 132 8.19 13.21 25.76
N ALA A 133 7.64 13.58 26.93
CA ALA A 133 6.37 13.05 27.40
C ALA A 133 5.20 13.17 26.38
N PRO A 134 5.06 14.26 25.61
CA PRO A 134 4.03 14.33 24.56
C PRO A 134 4.22 13.29 23.45
N ALA A 135 5.47 12.94 23.10
CA ALA A 135 5.74 11.91 22.10
C ALA A 135 5.38 10.51 22.63
N MET A 136 5.72 10.22 23.88
CA MET A 136 5.32 8.96 24.52
C MET A 136 3.81 8.82 24.69
N ALA A 137 3.11 9.92 25.02
CA ALA A 137 1.65 9.94 25.09
C ALA A 137 1.02 9.63 23.73
N ALA A 138 1.53 10.23 22.65
CA ALA A 138 1.05 9.95 21.30
C ALA A 138 1.31 8.48 20.87
N ILE A 139 2.47 7.92 21.22
CA ILE A 139 2.77 6.49 20.97
C ILE A 139 1.79 5.60 21.73
N ALA A 140 1.54 5.88 23.02
CA ALA A 140 0.61 5.11 23.83
C ALA A 140 -0.83 5.16 23.28
N GLU A 141 -1.31 6.35 22.90
CA GLU A 141 -2.64 6.53 22.28
C GLU A 141 -2.77 5.78 20.94
N HIS A 142 -1.72 5.81 20.12
CA HIS A 142 -1.68 5.06 18.88
C HIS A 142 -1.72 3.55 19.13
N LEU A 143 -0.92 3.02 20.07
CA LEU A 143 -0.93 1.60 20.45
C LEU A 143 -2.30 1.15 20.97
N GLU A 144 -2.95 1.95 21.83
CA GLU A 144 -4.30 1.66 22.32
C GLU A 144 -5.33 1.64 21.20
N THR A 145 -5.19 2.53 20.21
CA THR A 145 -6.03 2.51 19.01
C THR A 145 -5.78 1.24 18.20
N VAL A 146 -4.53 0.89 17.91
CA VAL A 146 -4.18 -0.35 17.20
C VAL A 146 -4.75 -1.59 17.90
N ASP A 147 -4.54 -1.72 19.21
CA ASP A 147 -5.01 -2.88 19.98
C ASP A 147 -6.56 -2.98 19.93
N ARG A 148 -7.26 -1.84 20.00
CA ARG A 148 -8.73 -1.78 19.85
C ARG A 148 -9.19 -2.18 18.44
N GLU A 149 -8.54 -1.67 17.40
CA GLU A 149 -8.91 -1.95 16.01
C GLU A 149 -8.71 -3.43 15.66
N ILE A 150 -7.63 -4.05 16.15
CA ILE A 150 -7.36 -5.48 15.97
C ILE A 150 -8.44 -6.33 16.64
N GLU A 151 -8.80 -6.01 17.88
CA GLU A 151 -9.83 -6.77 18.60
C GLU A 151 -11.21 -6.60 17.97
N GLN A 152 -11.56 -5.40 17.52
CA GLN A 152 -12.80 -5.17 16.78
C GLN A 152 -12.84 -6.01 15.50
N GLN A 153 -11.74 -6.04 14.74
CA GLN A 153 -11.65 -6.84 13.53
C GLN A 153 -11.80 -8.35 13.81
N ARG A 154 -11.16 -8.85 14.87
CA ARG A 154 -11.30 -10.26 15.30
C ARG A 154 -12.74 -10.64 15.62
N ARG A 155 -13.45 -9.76 16.35
CA ARG A 155 -14.87 -9.96 16.66
C ARG A 155 -15.73 -10.00 15.39
N ILE A 156 -15.42 -9.16 14.40
CA ILE A 156 -16.12 -9.16 13.10
C ILE A 156 -15.88 -10.48 12.36
N ILE A 157 -14.62 -10.94 12.22
CA ILE A 157 -14.31 -12.19 11.51
C ILE A 157 -14.89 -13.41 12.23
N ALA A 158 -14.80 -13.46 13.56
CA ALA A 158 -15.43 -14.53 14.35
C ALA A 158 -16.95 -14.56 14.15
N ALA A 159 -17.62 -13.40 14.18
CA ALA A 159 -19.04 -13.30 13.93
C ALA A 159 -19.42 -13.72 12.49
N VAL A 160 -18.60 -13.36 11.50
CA VAL A 160 -18.75 -13.79 10.10
C VAL A 160 -18.73 -15.31 9.99
N LEU A 161 -17.71 -15.97 10.56
CA LEU A 161 -17.59 -17.43 10.52
C LEU A 161 -18.75 -18.13 11.25
N ASP A 162 -19.16 -17.58 12.40
CA ASP A 162 -20.30 -18.09 13.17
C ASP A 162 -21.61 -18.02 12.37
N THR A 163 -21.79 -17.05 11.46
CA THR A 163 -22.99 -16.98 10.60
C THR A 163 -23.20 -18.20 9.72
N VAL A 164 -22.12 -18.92 9.41
CA VAL A 164 -22.14 -20.17 8.64
C VAL A 164 -21.81 -21.40 9.49
N GLY A 165 -21.83 -21.26 10.82
CA GLY A 165 -21.65 -22.36 11.77
C GLY A 165 -20.20 -22.84 11.89
N VAL A 166 -19.22 -22.00 11.55
CA VAL A 166 -17.79 -22.32 11.67
C VAL A 166 -17.22 -21.55 12.85
N ALA A 167 -16.66 -22.26 13.82
CA ALA A 167 -15.87 -21.64 14.88
C ALA A 167 -14.45 -21.35 14.38
N ILE A 168 -13.85 -20.25 14.86
CA ILE A 168 -12.49 -19.84 14.46
C ILE A 168 -11.42 -20.89 14.81
N ASP A 169 -11.67 -21.69 15.84
CA ASP A 169 -10.82 -22.75 16.37
C ASP A 169 -11.33 -24.16 16.02
N ALA A 170 -12.26 -24.26 15.06
CA ALA A 170 -12.77 -25.55 14.60
C ALA A 170 -11.63 -26.47 14.12
N PRO A 171 -11.69 -27.78 14.45
CA PRO A 171 -10.65 -28.72 14.07
C PRO A 171 -10.71 -29.04 12.57
N ASP A 172 -9.53 -29.23 11.97
CA ASP A 172 -9.41 -29.69 10.58
C ASP A 172 -9.84 -31.18 10.42
N PRO A 173 -10.33 -31.59 9.24
CA PRO A 173 -10.60 -30.77 8.06
C PRO A 173 -11.93 -30.00 8.16
N LEU A 174 -11.95 -28.77 7.64
CA LEU A 174 -13.14 -27.95 7.55
C LEU A 174 -14.00 -28.32 6.33
N PRO A 175 -15.34 -28.31 6.42
CA PRO A 175 -16.22 -28.50 5.26
C PRO A 175 -16.23 -27.26 4.35
N SER A 176 -16.40 -27.45 3.05
CA SER A 176 -16.41 -26.34 2.07
C SER A 176 -17.79 -25.69 1.89
N GLU A 177 -18.87 -26.40 2.17
CA GLU A 177 -20.25 -25.93 1.96
C GLU A 177 -20.60 -24.63 2.72
N PRO A 178 -20.20 -24.45 4.00
CA PRO A 178 -20.41 -23.19 4.71
C PRO A 178 -19.77 -21.98 4.00
N PHE A 179 -18.59 -22.17 3.40
CA PHE A 179 -17.86 -21.09 2.75
C PHE A 179 -18.44 -20.71 1.39
N ALA A 180 -19.05 -21.65 0.67
CA ALA A 180 -19.82 -21.34 -0.54
C ALA A 180 -21.06 -20.49 -0.23
N ALA A 181 -21.73 -20.76 0.90
CA ALA A 181 -22.83 -19.92 1.37
C ALA A 181 -22.34 -18.52 1.80
N LEU A 182 -21.19 -18.45 2.48
CA LEU A 182 -20.57 -17.17 2.85
C LEU A 182 -20.18 -16.35 1.62
N PHE A 183 -19.57 -16.97 0.61
CA PHE A 183 -19.22 -16.33 -0.65
C PHE A 183 -20.44 -15.67 -1.31
N GLN A 184 -21.58 -16.38 -1.36
CA GLN A 184 -22.82 -15.82 -1.90
C GLN A 184 -23.28 -14.56 -1.16
N LYS A 185 -23.11 -14.49 0.17
CA LYS A 185 -23.47 -13.32 0.98
C LYS A 185 -22.60 -12.10 0.71
N LEU A 186 -21.36 -12.32 0.31
CA LEU A 186 -20.36 -11.27 0.10
C LEU A 186 -20.28 -10.78 -1.35
N PHE A 187 -20.63 -11.65 -2.31
CA PHE A 187 -20.44 -11.37 -3.74
C PHE A 187 -21.76 -11.45 -4.51
N LYS A 188 -22.73 -10.58 -4.18
CA LYS A 188 -23.98 -10.36 -4.95
C LYS A 188 -24.80 -11.63 -5.21
N GLY A 189 -24.76 -12.60 -4.29
CA GLY A 189 -25.51 -13.85 -4.43
C GLY A 189 -24.97 -14.78 -5.51
N ILE A 190 -23.72 -14.60 -5.99
CA ILE A 190 -23.11 -15.48 -6.99
C ILE A 190 -22.84 -16.84 -6.35
N PRO A 191 -23.52 -17.92 -6.78
CA PRO A 191 -23.23 -19.26 -6.28
C PRO A 191 -21.94 -19.78 -6.91
N VAL A 192 -21.15 -20.50 -6.12
CA VAL A 192 -19.94 -21.21 -6.54
C VAL A 192 -20.04 -22.62 -5.98
N SER A 193 -19.67 -23.62 -6.78
CA SER A 193 -19.64 -25.02 -6.36
C SER A 193 -18.67 -25.21 -5.18
N PRO A 194 -19.09 -25.82 -4.05
CA PRO A 194 -18.25 -25.94 -2.85
C PRO A 194 -16.92 -26.68 -3.08
N ASP A 195 -16.87 -27.63 -4.01
CA ASP A 195 -15.67 -28.38 -4.38
C ASP A 195 -14.66 -27.57 -5.22
N LYS A 196 -15.07 -26.41 -5.71
CA LYS A 196 -14.26 -25.47 -6.51
C LYS A 196 -13.90 -24.19 -5.76
N LEU A 197 -14.30 -24.12 -4.49
CA LEU A 197 -14.04 -23.01 -3.60
C LEU A 197 -13.27 -23.49 -2.39
N SER A 198 -12.04 -23.03 -2.27
CA SER A 198 -11.26 -23.18 -1.06
C SER A 198 -11.23 -21.87 -0.27
N VAL A 199 -10.94 -21.93 1.02
CA VAL A 199 -10.81 -20.76 1.88
C VAL A 199 -9.53 -20.85 2.70
N ILE A 200 -8.93 -19.70 2.97
CA ILE A 200 -7.96 -19.50 4.04
C ILE A 200 -8.48 -18.34 4.88
N PHE A 201 -8.41 -18.44 6.20
CA PHE A 201 -8.74 -17.33 7.09
C PHE A 201 -7.77 -17.28 8.26
N THR A 202 -7.57 -16.06 8.75
CA THR A 202 -6.86 -15.76 9.99
C THR A 202 -7.87 -15.18 10.98
N PRO A 203 -7.48 -14.87 12.22
CA PRO A 203 -8.37 -14.12 13.11
C PRO A 203 -8.81 -12.75 12.57
N THR A 204 -8.15 -12.22 11.55
CA THR A 204 -8.38 -10.86 11.04
C THR A 204 -8.76 -10.80 9.56
N GLN A 205 -8.53 -11.86 8.78
CA GLN A 205 -8.70 -11.88 7.32
C GLN A 205 -9.37 -13.15 6.81
N LEU A 206 -9.94 -13.09 5.61
CA LEU A 206 -10.50 -14.23 4.90
C LEU A 206 -10.19 -14.14 3.39
N TYR A 207 -9.70 -15.23 2.80
CA TYR A 207 -9.36 -15.33 1.39
C TYR A 207 -10.11 -16.48 0.76
N PHE A 208 -10.90 -16.18 -0.27
CA PHE A 208 -11.52 -17.18 -1.11
C PHE A 208 -10.61 -17.54 -2.28
N CYS A 209 -10.26 -18.81 -2.41
CA CYS A 209 -9.45 -19.33 -3.49
C CYS A 209 -10.36 -20.10 -4.45
N VAL A 210 -10.57 -19.55 -5.64
CA VAL A 210 -11.49 -20.11 -6.64
C VAL A 210 -10.69 -20.76 -7.77
N ASP A 211 -11.05 -21.98 -8.15
CA ASP A 211 -10.47 -22.70 -9.29
C ASP A 211 -11.01 -22.13 -10.62
N PHE A 212 -10.60 -20.91 -10.99
CA PHE A 212 -11.06 -20.24 -12.20
C PHE A 212 -10.54 -20.95 -13.48
N PRO A 213 -11.44 -21.38 -14.38
CA PRO A 213 -11.05 -21.94 -15.67
C PRO A 213 -10.52 -20.87 -16.62
N THR A 214 -9.93 -21.31 -17.74
CA THR A 214 -9.64 -20.40 -18.85
C THR A 214 -10.95 -19.84 -19.43
N GLU A 215 -10.92 -18.67 -20.07
CA GLU A 215 -12.16 -18.04 -20.58
C GLU A 215 -12.89 -18.90 -21.62
N GLU A 216 -12.14 -19.76 -22.32
CA GLU A 216 -12.58 -20.61 -23.45
C GLU A 216 -13.22 -21.93 -22.98
N ASP A 217 -12.98 -22.35 -21.73
CA ASP A 217 -13.44 -23.65 -21.22
C ASP A 217 -14.88 -23.62 -20.68
N GLU A 218 -15.87 -23.49 -21.56
CA GLU A 218 -17.30 -23.36 -21.17
C GLU A 218 -17.81 -24.48 -20.24
N GLN A 219 -17.32 -25.72 -20.41
CA GLN A 219 -17.71 -26.85 -19.57
C GLN A 219 -17.23 -26.67 -18.12
N LEU A 220 -15.99 -26.25 -17.92
CA LEU A 220 -15.45 -26.01 -16.58
C LEU A 220 -16.14 -24.83 -15.90
N TRP A 221 -16.56 -23.82 -16.67
CA TRP A 221 -17.41 -22.73 -16.16
C TRP A 221 -18.80 -23.21 -15.73
N ALA A 222 -19.37 -24.21 -16.41
CA ALA A 222 -20.64 -24.83 -16.03
C ALA A 222 -20.53 -25.67 -14.76
N ASP A 223 -19.38 -26.29 -14.52
CA ASP A 223 -19.09 -27.03 -13.29
C ASP A 223 -18.88 -26.09 -12.09
N LEU A 224 -18.38 -24.87 -12.32
CA LEU A 224 -18.11 -23.87 -11.28
C LEU A 224 -19.37 -23.14 -10.80
N THR A 225 -20.29 -22.81 -11.70
CA THR A 225 -21.52 -22.09 -11.38
C THR A 225 -22.61 -22.29 -12.44
N ALA A 226 -23.88 -22.15 -12.05
CA ALA A 226 -25.01 -22.27 -12.97
C ALA A 226 -24.95 -21.22 -14.09
N ALA A 227 -25.41 -21.57 -15.29
CA ALA A 227 -25.33 -20.74 -16.50
C ALA A 227 -25.82 -19.28 -16.31
N ALA A 228 -26.85 -19.06 -15.49
CA ALA A 228 -27.39 -17.74 -15.20
C ALA A 228 -26.41 -16.80 -14.46
N HIS A 229 -25.43 -17.36 -13.72
CA HIS A 229 -24.47 -16.61 -12.91
C HIS A 229 -23.05 -16.57 -13.51
N GLN A 230 -22.78 -17.34 -14.56
CA GLN A 230 -21.48 -17.35 -15.24
C GLN A 230 -21.00 -15.95 -15.68
N PRO A 231 -21.85 -15.07 -16.27
CA PRO A 231 -21.38 -13.73 -16.65
C PRO A 231 -20.88 -12.91 -15.46
N ALA A 232 -21.57 -13.00 -14.31
CA ALA A 232 -21.17 -12.28 -13.10
C ALA A 232 -19.86 -12.83 -12.51
N LEU A 233 -19.67 -14.15 -12.51
CA LEU A 233 -18.44 -14.76 -12.02
C LEU A 233 -17.25 -14.54 -12.97
N LYS A 234 -17.47 -14.54 -14.29
CA LYS A 234 -16.46 -14.14 -15.29
C LYS A 234 -16.07 -12.67 -15.11
N GLN A 235 -17.04 -11.79 -14.88
CA GLN A 235 -16.76 -10.39 -14.57
C GLN A 235 -15.95 -10.23 -13.28
N LEU A 236 -16.28 -11.00 -12.23
CA LEU A 236 -15.49 -11.04 -10.99
C LEU A 236 -14.04 -11.44 -11.29
N HIS A 237 -13.83 -12.51 -12.07
CA HIS A 237 -12.50 -12.97 -12.48
C HIS A 237 -11.73 -11.91 -13.28
N GLN A 238 -12.38 -11.24 -14.23
CA GLN A 238 -11.76 -10.14 -15.00
C GLN A 238 -11.39 -8.94 -14.11
N GLN A 239 -12.19 -8.65 -13.08
CA GLN A 239 -11.86 -7.60 -12.11
C GLN A 239 -10.65 -7.93 -11.25
N LEU A 240 -10.31 -9.21 -11.07
CA LEU A 240 -9.08 -9.61 -10.37
C LEU A 240 -7.85 -9.15 -11.14
N SER A 241 -7.81 -9.37 -12.46
CA SER A 241 -6.65 -9.03 -13.30
C SER A 241 -6.61 -7.58 -13.78
N ALA A 242 -7.76 -6.89 -13.89
CA ALA A 242 -7.81 -5.51 -14.38
C ALA A 242 -7.33 -4.50 -13.32
N PHE A 243 -6.39 -3.61 -13.67
CA PHE A 243 -6.05 -2.49 -12.81
C PHE A 243 -7.19 -1.46 -12.74
N SER A 244 -7.42 -0.91 -11.55
CA SER A 244 -8.25 0.28 -11.33
C SER A 244 -7.78 1.00 -10.07
N PHE A 245 -7.71 2.33 -10.10
CA PHE A 245 -7.43 3.13 -8.91
C PHE A 245 -8.41 2.85 -7.76
N GLN A 246 -9.66 2.51 -8.07
CA GLN A 246 -10.66 2.17 -7.05
C GLN A 246 -10.28 0.95 -6.19
N LYS A 247 -9.34 0.09 -6.66
CA LYS A 247 -8.80 -1.01 -5.84
C LYS A 247 -8.05 -0.51 -4.61
N PHE A 248 -7.42 0.66 -4.67
CA PHE A 248 -6.69 1.22 -3.52
C PHE A 248 -7.62 1.57 -2.35
N LYS A 249 -8.93 1.82 -2.57
CA LYS A 249 -9.91 2.01 -1.46
C LYS A 249 -10.05 0.78 -0.56
N ARG A 250 -9.62 -0.38 -1.06
CA ARG A 250 -9.79 -1.69 -0.42
C ARG A 250 -8.47 -2.21 0.16
N PHE A 251 -7.41 -1.41 0.11
CA PHE A 251 -6.15 -1.72 0.79
C PHE A 251 -6.44 -2.22 2.21
N PRO A 252 -5.80 -3.32 2.65
CA PRO A 252 -4.73 -4.08 2.02
C PRO A 252 -5.20 -5.17 1.03
N THR A 253 -6.48 -5.54 1.04
CA THR A 253 -7.00 -6.52 0.10
C THR A 253 -7.43 -5.82 -1.19
N PHE A 254 -6.56 -5.78 -2.21
CA PHE A 254 -6.86 -5.20 -3.54
C PHE A 254 -7.91 -5.97 -4.36
N GLY A 255 -8.69 -6.83 -3.70
CA GLY A 255 -9.68 -7.72 -4.28
C GLY A 255 -10.97 -7.03 -4.74
N PRO A 256 -11.90 -7.82 -5.31
CA PRO A 256 -13.07 -7.30 -5.99
C PRO A 256 -14.27 -7.08 -5.06
N CYS A 257 -14.12 -7.25 -3.74
CA CYS A 257 -15.21 -7.10 -2.77
C CYS A 257 -15.80 -5.68 -2.83
N ASP A 258 -16.99 -5.57 -3.41
CA ASP A 258 -17.74 -4.33 -3.56
C ASP A 258 -18.67 -4.16 -2.35
N PRO A 259 -18.52 -3.11 -1.52
CA PRO A 259 -19.41 -2.83 -0.40
C PRO A 259 -20.90 -2.89 -0.75
N ALA A 260 -21.28 -2.43 -1.95
CA ALA A 260 -22.67 -2.44 -2.42
C ALA A 260 -23.18 -3.85 -2.77
N GLY A 261 -22.27 -4.83 -2.88
CA GLY A 261 -22.59 -6.22 -3.19
C GLY A 261 -22.80 -7.13 -1.97
N ILE A 262 -22.57 -6.63 -0.76
CA ILE A 262 -22.71 -7.39 0.49
C ILE A 262 -24.18 -7.40 0.93
N ASP A 263 -24.72 -8.56 1.29
CA ASP A 263 -26.10 -8.72 1.79
C ASP A 263 -26.32 -7.95 3.10
N GLY A 264 -27.03 -6.83 3.04
CA GLY A 264 -27.28 -5.95 4.19
C GLY A 264 -28.03 -6.61 5.35
N HIS A 265 -28.91 -7.59 5.08
CA HIS A 265 -29.57 -8.32 6.16
C HIS A 265 -28.60 -9.25 6.88
N TRP A 266 -27.70 -9.88 6.14
CA TRP A 266 -26.61 -10.68 6.72
C TRP A 266 -25.63 -9.81 7.51
N VAL A 267 -25.28 -8.62 7.02
CA VAL A 267 -24.44 -7.65 7.74
C VAL A 267 -25.04 -7.30 9.12
N GLN A 268 -26.35 -7.08 9.20
CA GLN A 268 -27.00 -6.83 10.49
C GLN A 268 -26.83 -8.01 11.45
N GLN A 269 -26.92 -9.25 10.97
CA GLN A 269 -26.70 -10.43 11.79
C GLN A 269 -25.25 -10.53 12.29
N VAL A 270 -24.27 -10.23 11.43
CA VAL A 270 -22.85 -10.17 11.82
C VAL A 270 -22.65 -9.11 12.91
N CYS A 271 -23.21 -7.91 12.70
CA CYS A 271 -23.19 -6.80 13.65
C CYS A 271 -23.76 -7.20 15.02
N ASP A 272 -24.97 -7.79 15.05
CA ASP A 272 -25.63 -8.19 16.29
C ASP A 272 -24.82 -9.24 17.06
N ARG A 273 -24.24 -10.22 16.35
CA ARG A 273 -23.39 -11.26 16.94
C ARG A 273 -22.08 -10.69 17.47
N ALA A 274 -21.40 -9.86 16.68
CA ALA A 274 -20.14 -9.25 17.09
C ALA A 274 -20.33 -8.40 18.35
N ASN A 275 -21.44 -7.65 18.45
CA ASN A 275 -21.79 -6.84 19.62
C ASN A 275 -22.23 -7.65 20.84
N SER A 276 -22.73 -8.87 20.65
CA SER A 276 -23.13 -9.78 21.73
C SER A 276 -21.99 -10.66 22.26
N ALA A 277 -20.89 -10.79 21.51
CA ALA A 277 -19.74 -11.57 21.92
C ALA A 277 -19.00 -10.90 23.10
N GLU A 278 -18.66 -11.69 24.12
CA GLU A 278 -17.76 -11.24 25.18
C GLU A 278 -16.37 -10.93 24.58
N PRO A 279 -15.69 -9.86 25.03
CA PRO A 279 -14.34 -9.55 24.57
C PRO A 279 -13.39 -10.73 24.82
N ALA A 280 -12.58 -11.10 23.82
CA ALA A 280 -11.68 -12.23 23.96
C ALA A 280 -10.52 -11.97 24.95
N CYS A 281 -10.21 -10.69 25.21
CA CYS A 281 -9.14 -10.28 26.12
C CYS A 281 -9.66 -9.37 27.27
N PRO A 282 -9.79 -9.89 28.50
CA PRO A 282 -10.22 -9.10 29.66
C PRO A 282 -9.13 -8.15 30.22
N GLN A 283 -7.98 -8.01 29.56
CA GLN A 283 -6.79 -7.34 30.13
C GLN A 283 -6.72 -5.82 29.90
N HIS A 284 -7.63 -5.21 29.13
CA HIS A 284 -7.75 -3.75 29.00
C HIS A 284 -9.01 -3.21 29.71
N PRO A 285 -8.94 -2.90 31.02
CA PRO A 285 -10.10 -2.51 31.82
C PRO A 285 -10.67 -1.10 31.54
N SER A 286 -10.12 -0.33 30.60
CA SER A 286 -10.45 1.11 30.44
C SER A 286 -11.39 1.47 29.28
N ALA A 287 -11.65 0.59 28.32
CA ALA A 287 -12.55 0.89 27.21
C ALA A 287 -13.68 -0.14 27.14
N GLN A 288 -14.91 0.29 27.45
CA GLN A 288 -16.07 -0.51 27.03
C GLN A 288 -16.01 -0.65 25.51
N PRO A 289 -16.19 -1.87 24.96
CA PRO A 289 -16.15 -2.06 23.52
C PRO A 289 -17.21 -1.16 22.87
N GLN A 290 -16.77 -0.29 21.96
CA GLN A 290 -17.71 0.51 21.19
C GLN A 290 -18.60 -0.44 20.37
N PRO A 291 -19.92 -0.19 20.33
CA PRO A 291 -20.80 -0.95 19.45
C PRO A 291 -20.36 -0.82 17.98
N ILE A 292 -20.29 -1.94 17.29
CA ILE A 292 -19.96 -2.02 15.88
C ILE A 292 -21.25 -1.78 15.09
N SER A 293 -21.27 -0.78 14.22
CA SER A 293 -22.39 -0.52 13.29
C SER A 293 -22.33 -1.43 12.04
N PRO A 294 -23.46 -1.67 11.34
CA PRO A 294 -23.47 -2.34 10.04
C PRO A 294 -22.53 -1.72 8.99
N GLU A 295 -22.45 -0.39 8.93
CA GLU A 295 -21.56 0.33 8.01
C GLU A 295 -20.09 0.03 8.31
N ALA A 296 -19.72 0.00 9.59
CA ALA A 296 -18.38 -0.39 10.03
C ALA A 296 -18.07 -1.85 9.67
N VAL A 297 -19.04 -2.77 9.78
CA VAL A 297 -18.87 -4.16 9.32
C VAL A 297 -18.56 -4.18 7.82
N ILE A 298 -19.38 -3.51 7.00
CA ILE A 298 -19.17 -3.46 5.54
C ILE A 298 -17.78 -2.90 5.19
N GLN A 299 -17.40 -1.77 5.79
CA GLN A 299 -16.10 -1.15 5.56
C GLN A 299 -14.95 -2.09 5.92
N ARG A 300 -15.02 -2.75 7.08
CA ARG A 300 -14.00 -3.70 7.54
C ARG A 300 -13.88 -4.92 6.64
N LEU A 301 -15.02 -5.54 6.28
CA LEU A 301 -15.03 -6.71 5.40
C LEU A 301 -14.46 -6.40 4.02
N SER A 302 -14.73 -5.20 3.48
CA SER A 302 -14.19 -4.80 2.17
C SER A 302 -12.66 -4.69 2.12
N LYS A 303 -11.99 -4.62 3.28
CA LYS A 303 -10.52 -4.52 3.43
C LYS A 303 -9.87 -5.79 4.00
N SER A 304 -10.67 -6.78 4.38
CA SER A 304 -10.20 -8.02 5.01
C SER A 304 -10.63 -9.27 4.28
N ILE A 305 -11.32 -9.13 3.15
CA ILE A 305 -11.80 -10.25 2.33
C ILE A 305 -11.18 -10.19 0.94
N GLY A 306 -10.33 -11.17 0.65
CA GLY A 306 -9.70 -11.36 -0.66
C GLY A 306 -10.39 -12.45 -1.49
N VAL A 307 -10.27 -12.34 -2.81
CA VAL A 307 -10.56 -13.44 -3.75
C VAL A 307 -9.34 -13.62 -4.64
N LEU A 308 -8.85 -14.84 -4.73
CA LEU A 308 -7.66 -15.21 -5.48
C LEU A 308 -7.99 -16.39 -6.42
N PRO A 309 -7.38 -16.45 -7.62
CA PRO A 309 -7.31 -17.71 -8.35
C PRO A 309 -6.55 -18.74 -7.51
N GLN A 310 -7.11 -19.94 -7.32
CA GLN A 310 -6.53 -20.95 -6.43
C GLN A 310 -5.11 -21.35 -6.86
N LYS A 311 -4.85 -21.41 -8.17
CA LYS A 311 -3.52 -21.71 -8.74
C LYS A 311 -2.44 -20.69 -8.36
N ASP A 312 -2.85 -19.46 -8.05
CA ASP A 312 -1.96 -18.33 -7.76
C ASP A 312 -1.93 -18.00 -6.26
N ALA A 313 -2.68 -18.74 -5.42
CA ALA A 313 -2.88 -18.36 -4.01
C ALA A 313 -1.56 -18.23 -3.24
N GLU A 314 -0.67 -19.22 -3.33
CA GLU A 314 0.61 -19.20 -2.60
C GLU A 314 1.53 -18.04 -2.99
N MET A 315 1.38 -17.48 -4.19
CA MET A 315 2.14 -16.30 -4.63
C MET A 315 1.72 -15.03 -3.88
N PHE A 316 0.47 -14.95 -3.41
CA PHE A 316 -0.06 -13.74 -2.76
C PHE A 316 -0.23 -13.87 -1.25
N LEU A 317 -0.41 -15.07 -0.71
CA LEU A 317 -0.80 -15.25 0.70
C LEU A 317 0.21 -14.66 1.69
N ILE A 318 1.51 -14.91 1.52
CA ILE A 318 2.52 -14.29 2.39
C ILE A 318 2.56 -12.78 2.18
N HIS A 319 2.61 -12.35 0.93
CA HIS A 319 2.67 -10.93 0.55
C HIS A 319 1.53 -10.12 1.16
N ASP A 320 0.29 -10.58 1.03
CA ASP A 320 -0.87 -9.83 1.49
C ASP A 320 -1.08 -9.97 3.00
N ILE A 321 -0.99 -11.19 3.55
CA ILE A 321 -1.27 -11.44 4.97
C ILE A 321 -0.15 -10.91 5.87
N TRP A 322 1.10 -11.18 5.51
CA TRP A 322 2.26 -10.79 6.31
C TRP A 322 2.90 -9.50 5.81
N GLY A 323 2.85 -9.21 4.51
CA GLY A 323 3.44 -8.00 3.95
C GLY A 323 2.56 -6.76 4.09
N HIS A 324 1.28 -6.82 3.74
CA HIS A 324 0.40 -5.64 3.74
C HIS A 324 -0.52 -5.50 4.95
N TYR A 325 -1.06 -6.60 5.50
CA TYR A 325 -2.24 -6.47 6.36
C TYR A 325 -2.03 -5.64 7.63
N TRP A 326 -0.85 -5.72 8.24
CA TRP A 326 -0.48 -4.91 9.40
C TRP A 326 -0.27 -3.43 9.07
N GLN A 327 0.10 -3.10 7.83
CA GLN A 327 0.28 -1.72 7.38
C GLN A 327 -1.03 -0.93 7.50
N LEU A 328 -2.19 -1.60 7.39
CA LEU A 328 -3.51 -1.00 7.61
C LEU A 328 -3.63 -0.33 8.99
N TRP A 329 -3.04 -0.94 10.03
CA TRP A 329 -3.23 -0.49 11.41
C TRP A 329 -2.04 0.31 11.94
N PHE A 330 -0.83 0.01 11.47
CA PHE A 330 0.40 0.53 12.08
C PHE A 330 0.90 1.82 11.41
N SER A 331 0.33 2.21 10.28
CA SER A 331 0.75 3.38 9.50
C SER A 331 -0.43 4.19 8.96
N GLN A 332 -0.12 5.31 8.32
CA GLN A 332 -1.09 6.16 7.62
C GLN A 332 -1.50 5.57 6.25
N PHE A 333 -0.96 4.40 5.87
CA PHE A 333 -1.07 3.87 4.50
C PHE A 333 -2.52 3.69 4.06
N GLU A 334 -3.43 3.29 4.96
CA GLU A 334 -4.86 3.19 4.66
C GLU A 334 -5.44 4.48 4.06
N SER A 335 -5.10 5.61 4.67
CA SER A 335 -5.57 6.92 4.23
C SER A 335 -4.91 7.31 2.92
N ASP A 336 -3.59 7.09 2.79
CA ASP A 336 -2.86 7.41 1.57
C ASP A 336 -3.39 6.62 0.38
N TYR A 337 -3.67 5.32 0.57
CA TYR A 337 -4.29 4.47 -0.44
C TYR A 337 -5.72 4.89 -0.77
N ALA A 338 -6.50 5.31 0.23
CA ALA A 338 -7.83 5.87 -0.01
C ALA A 338 -7.75 7.14 -0.87
N THR A 339 -6.78 8.04 -0.63
CA THR A 339 -6.54 9.23 -1.46
C THR A 339 -5.98 8.86 -2.83
N LEU A 340 -5.10 7.88 -2.93
CA LEU A 340 -4.56 7.38 -4.20
C LEU A 340 -5.67 6.84 -5.10
N ALA A 341 -6.72 6.26 -4.53
CA ALA A 341 -7.86 5.78 -5.29
C ALA A 341 -8.64 6.88 -6.01
N ASP A 342 -8.59 8.11 -5.51
CA ASP A 342 -9.23 9.27 -6.11
C ASP A 342 -8.30 10.02 -7.08
N CYS A 343 -7.00 9.66 -7.14
CA CYS A 343 -6.05 10.26 -8.08
C CYS A 343 -6.32 9.94 -9.55
N GLY A 344 -7.26 9.05 -9.86
CA GLY A 344 -7.75 8.81 -11.21
C GLY A 344 -8.91 9.72 -11.64
N GLU A 345 -9.48 10.51 -10.72
CA GLU A 345 -10.63 11.38 -11.01
C GLU A 345 -10.18 12.68 -11.70
N PRO A 346 -11.01 13.27 -12.59
CA PRO A 346 -10.70 14.53 -13.25
C PRO A 346 -10.54 15.70 -12.26
N LEU A 347 -9.61 16.62 -12.57
CA LEU A 347 -9.35 17.82 -11.77
C LEU A 347 -10.65 18.58 -11.41
N ARG A 348 -10.82 18.89 -10.13
CA ARG A 348 -11.95 19.66 -9.57
C ARG A 348 -11.52 21.06 -9.13
N ALA A 349 -12.45 22.01 -9.08
CA ALA A 349 -12.21 23.37 -8.63
C ALA A 349 -11.84 23.45 -7.13
N GLN A 350 -12.31 22.49 -6.33
CA GLN A 350 -12.07 22.43 -4.88
C GLN A 350 -10.79 21.67 -4.50
N GLU A 351 -10.10 21.04 -5.47
CA GLU A 351 -8.80 20.41 -5.19
C GLU A 351 -7.82 21.46 -4.65
N THR A 352 -7.05 21.06 -3.63
CA THR A 352 -6.19 21.95 -2.86
C THR A 352 -4.75 21.49 -2.95
N ALA A 353 -3.91 22.33 -3.57
CA ALA A 353 -2.47 22.15 -3.58
C ALA A 353 -1.85 22.72 -2.28
N TYR A 354 -1.11 21.91 -1.52
CA TYR A 354 -0.28 22.44 -0.44
C TYR A 354 1.05 22.94 -1.01
N THR A 355 1.23 24.26 -0.99
CA THR A 355 2.43 24.93 -1.53
C THR A 355 3.27 25.53 -0.40
N PRO A 356 4.53 25.93 -0.66
CA PRO A 356 5.35 26.64 0.32
C PRO A 356 4.73 27.95 0.84
N GLU A 357 3.81 28.55 0.08
CA GLU A 357 3.11 29.79 0.45
C GLU A 357 1.78 29.53 1.19
N GLY A 358 1.41 28.25 1.37
CA GLY A 358 0.16 27.81 1.97
C GLY A 358 -0.72 27.01 1.02
N PRO A 359 -1.90 26.56 1.50
CA PRO A 359 -2.87 25.85 0.67
C PRO A 359 -3.44 26.77 -0.42
N LEU A 360 -3.58 26.22 -1.62
CA LEU A 360 -4.07 26.90 -2.81
C LEU A 360 -5.10 26.03 -3.53
N THR A 361 -6.34 26.50 -3.65
CA THR A 361 -7.39 25.75 -4.37
C THR A 361 -7.31 26.00 -5.88
N CYS A 362 -7.74 25.03 -6.69
CA CYS A 362 -7.80 25.18 -8.15
C CYS A 362 -8.71 26.35 -8.57
N ARG A 363 -9.79 26.60 -7.82
CA ARG A 363 -10.70 27.75 -8.02
C ARG A 363 -9.98 29.09 -7.94
N GLU A 364 -9.01 29.23 -7.06
CA GLU A 364 -8.25 30.47 -6.84
C GLU A 364 -7.28 30.82 -7.98
N LEU A 365 -7.10 29.91 -8.93
CA LEU A 365 -6.34 30.16 -10.16
C LEU A 365 -7.10 31.08 -11.11
N PHE A 366 -8.42 31.17 -10.97
CA PHE A 366 -9.31 31.89 -11.89
C PHE A 366 -9.90 33.15 -11.23
N GLN A 367 -9.65 34.30 -11.83
CA GLN A 367 -10.25 35.57 -11.45
C GLN A 367 -11.36 35.93 -12.43
N PHE A 368 -12.55 36.24 -11.90
CA PHE A 368 -13.73 36.57 -12.67
C PHE A 368 -13.95 38.09 -12.66
N GLU A 369 -13.97 38.70 -13.84
CA GLU A 369 -14.21 40.14 -14.03
C GLU A 369 -15.40 40.32 -14.98
N GLY A 370 -16.61 40.17 -14.44
CA GLY A 370 -17.83 40.12 -15.25
C GLY A 370 -17.86 38.87 -16.13
N ALA A 371 -17.82 39.06 -17.44
CA ALA A 371 -17.75 37.97 -18.42
C ALA A 371 -16.32 37.55 -18.78
N GLU A 372 -15.30 38.25 -18.29
CA GLU A 372 -13.90 37.91 -18.51
C GLU A 372 -13.38 36.99 -17.41
N VAL A 373 -12.49 36.06 -17.80
CA VAL A 373 -11.82 35.13 -16.88
C VAL A 373 -10.31 35.26 -17.08
N VAL A 374 -9.60 35.63 -16.02
CA VAL A 374 -8.14 35.77 -16.02
C VAL A 374 -7.53 34.64 -15.23
N LEU A 375 -6.63 33.87 -15.85
CA LEU A 375 -5.84 32.84 -15.18
C LEU A 375 -4.60 33.46 -14.51
N GLN A 376 -4.42 33.16 -13.22
CA GLN A 376 -3.27 33.58 -12.43
C GLN A 376 -2.08 32.64 -12.67
N VAL A 377 -1.25 32.94 -13.66
CA VAL A 377 -0.17 32.06 -14.17
C VAL A 377 0.77 31.54 -13.08
N GLN A 378 1.26 32.41 -12.19
CA GLN A 378 2.22 31.97 -11.15
C GLN A 378 1.57 31.05 -10.12
N ARG A 379 0.32 31.36 -9.72
CA ARG A 379 -0.47 30.49 -8.85
C ARG A 379 -0.73 29.14 -9.52
N ALA A 380 -1.00 29.12 -10.84
CA ALA A 380 -1.20 27.88 -11.58
C ALA A 380 0.05 26.98 -11.56
N LYS A 381 1.25 27.55 -11.71
CA LYS A 381 2.51 26.80 -11.57
C LYS A 381 2.69 26.26 -10.16
N GLN A 382 2.51 27.10 -9.14
CA GLN A 382 2.62 26.68 -7.74
C GLN A 382 1.62 25.56 -7.40
N PHE A 383 0.38 25.68 -7.89
CA PHE A 383 -0.65 24.67 -7.76
C PHE A 383 -0.21 23.35 -8.39
N PHE A 384 0.27 23.38 -9.63
CA PHE A 384 0.76 22.19 -10.33
C PHE A 384 1.84 21.47 -9.55
N HIS A 385 2.89 22.18 -9.10
CA HIS A 385 3.97 21.56 -8.32
C HIS A 385 3.48 21.04 -6.97
N GLY A 386 2.59 21.76 -6.28
CA GLY A 386 2.01 21.31 -5.02
C GLY A 386 1.16 20.05 -5.17
N GLU A 387 0.34 19.96 -6.21
CA GLU A 387 -0.43 18.75 -6.54
C GLU A 387 0.48 17.58 -6.92
N VAL A 388 1.48 17.82 -7.77
CA VAL A 388 2.43 16.77 -8.18
C VAL A 388 3.18 16.22 -6.97
N CYS A 389 3.67 17.07 -6.06
CA CYS A 389 4.36 16.62 -4.85
C CYS A 389 3.45 15.77 -3.94
N GLN A 390 2.20 16.18 -3.72
CA GLN A 390 1.25 15.40 -2.94
C GLN A 390 0.97 14.03 -3.56
N ARG A 391 0.65 14.00 -4.86
CA ARG A 391 0.35 12.75 -5.58
C ARG A 391 1.57 11.83 -5.63
N LEU A 392 2.77 12.38 -5.76
CA LEU A 392 4.02 11.61 -5.66
C LEU A 392 4.25 11.06 -4.25
N GLY A 393 3.88 11.80 -3.19
CA GLY A 393 3.91 11.29 -1.82
C GLY A 393 3.05 10.03 -1.66
N LEU A 394 1.84 10.02 -2.23
CA LEU A 394 0.97 8.84 -2.25
C LEU A 394 1.55 7.66 -3.04
N LEU A 395 2.20 7.94 -4.18
CA LEU A 395 2.95 6.93 -4.93
C LEU A 395 4.09 6.35 -4.09
N PHE A 396 4.84 7.19 -3.37
CA PHE A 396 5.94 6.73 -2.54
C PHE A 396 5.46 5.84 -1.39
N THR A 397 4.32 6.16 -0.78
CA THR A 397 3.66 5.26 0.19
C THR A 397 3.40 3.89 -0.43
N HIS A 398 2.86 3.84 -1.66
CA HIS A 398 2.62 2.57 -2.33
C HIS A 398 3.93 1.80 -2.60
N LEU A 399 4.94 2.45 -3.18
CA LEU A 399 6.23 1.82 -3.47
C LEU A 399 6.91 1.27 -2.20
N LEU A 400 6.81 2.00 -1.08
CA LEU A 400 7.30 1.54 0.22
C LEU A 400 6.49 0.36 0.76
N GLY A 401 5.16 0.38 0.59
CA GLY A 401 4.27 -0.70 0.99
C GLY A 401 4.59 -2.03 0.28
N GLU A 402 4.77 -2.00 -1.04
CA GLU A 402 5.17 -3.15 -1.85
C GLU A 402 6.58 -3.64 -1.47
N LEU A 403 7.54 -2.72 -1.36
CA LEU A 403 8.91 -3.07 -0.99
C LEU A 403 8.97 -3.77 0.36
N VAL A 404 8.19 -3.31 1.34
CA VAL A 404 8.14 -3.94 2.66
C VAL A 404 7.42 -5.29 2.62
N ALA A 405 6.43 -5.47 1.74
CA ALA A 405 5.77 -6.75 1.53
C ALA A 405 6.70 -7.78 0.86
N ASP A 406 7.55 -7.35 -0.08
CA ASP A 406 8.61 -8.20 -0.65
C ASP A 406 9.55 -8.77 0.42
N ILE A 407 9.88 -7.99 1.45
CA ILE A 407 10.76 -8.45 2.55
C ILE A 407 10.11 -9.61 3.30
N ALA A 408 8.78 -9.62 3.44
CA ALA A 408 8.07 -10.75 4.04
C ALA A 408 8.21 -12.03 3.17
N GLU A 409 8.08 -11.93 1.85
CA GLU A 409 8.35 -13.05 0.95
C GLU A 409 9.80 -13.56 1.07
N PHE A 410 10.76 -12.64 1.06
CA PHE A 410 12.16 -12.99 1.20
C PHE A 410 12.44 -13.69 2.55
N LYS A 411 11.81 -13.23 3.64
CA LYS A 411 11.93 -13.88 4.95
C LYS A 411 11.58 -15.36 4.88
N PHE A 412 10.53 -15.72 4.15
CA PHE A 412 10.16 -17.11 3.95
C PHE A 412 11.27 -17.90 3.24
N VAL A 413 11.75 -17.39 2.11
CA VAL A 413 12.81 -18.03 1.32
C VAL A 413 14.10 -18.18 2.15
N TRP A 414 14.47 -17.15 2.89
CA TRP A 414 15.65 -17.10 3.73
C TRP A 414 15.61 -18.09 4.89
N THR A 415 14.47 -18.19 5.57
CA THR A 415 14.29 -19.08 6.73
C THR A 415 14.00 -20.53 6.32
N ASN A 416 13.46 -20.74 5.12
CA ASN A 416 13.07 -22.05 4.59
C ASN A 416 13.70 -22.31 3.20
N PRO A 417 15.03 -22.35 3.05
CA PRO A 417 15.69 -22.43 1.74
C PRO A 417 15.33 -23.71 0.96
N ASN A 418 15.06 -24.81 1.65
CA ASN A 418 14.62 -26.07 1.02
C ASN A 418 13.17 -26.02 0.50
N ALA A 419 12.38 -25.05 0.95
CA ALA A 419 10.98 -24.84 0.58
C ALA A 419 10.77 -23.58 -0.27
N ALA A 420 11.84 -22.90 -0.72
CA ALA A 420 11.74 -21.69 -1.53
C ALA A 420 10.89 -21.88 -2.80
N HIS A 421 10.90 -23.09 -3.38
CA HIS A 421 10.08 -23.44 -4.55
C HIS A 421 8.57 -23.48 -4.29
N GLU A 422 8.14 -23.47 -3.02
CA GLU A 422 6.74 -23.45 -2.61
C GLU A 422 6.14 -22.03 -2.64
N LEU A 423 6.97 -20.99 -2.71
CA LEU A 423 6.56 -19.60 -2.86
C LEU A 423 6.90 -19.12 -4.29
N PRO A 424 5.96 -19.23 -5.24
CA PRO A 424 6.14 -18.66 -6.57
C PRO A 424 6.28 -17.13 -6.46
N SER A 425 7.17 -16.55 -7.26
CA SER A 425 7.32 -15.10 -7.36
C SER A 425 7.46 -14.68 -8.82
N THR A 426 6.92 -13.52 -9.15
CA THR A 426 7.04 -12.90 -10.47
C THR A 426 8.39 -12.20 -10.65
N SER A 427 9.05 -11.84 -9.54
CA SER A 427 10.32 -11.12 -9.51
C SER A 427 11.49 -11.97 -10.00
N ALA A 428 12.48 -11.31 -10.61
CA ALA A 428 13.80 -11.84 -10.84
C ALA A 428 14.69 -11.86 -9.58
N PHE A 429 14.30 -11.22 -8.48
CA PHE A 429 15.14 -11.02 -7.29
C PHE A 429 14.69 -11.81 -6.06
N THR A 430 14.23 -13.04 -6.25
CA THR A 430 13.77 -13.94 -5.16
C THR A 430 14.84 -14.23 -4.08
N ASP A 431 16.11 -13.91 -4.36
CA ASP A 431 17.26 -14.06 -3.47
C ASP A 431 17.69 -12.76 -2.76
N TYR A 432 16.90 -11.68 -2.89
CA TYR A 432 17.10 -10.41 -2.20
C TYR A 432 15.87 -10.02 -1.37
N PRO A 433 16.04 -9.29 -0.25
CA PRO A 433 14.93 -8.76 0.53
C PRO A 433 13.92 -7.90 -0.24
N THR A 434 14.35 -7.18 -1.28
CA THR A 434 13.48 -6.25 -2.03
C THR A 434 13.52 -6.55 -3.53
N ASN A 435 12.37 -6.52 -4.20
CA ASN A 435 12.25 -6.88 -5.62
C ASN A 435 12.36 -5.65 -6.54
N LEU A 436 13.59 -5.19 -6.85
CA LEU A 436 13.81 -3.96 -7.64
C LEU A 436 13.03 -3.93 -8.96
N ASP A 437 12.93 -5.06 -9.63
CA ASP A 437 12.27 -5.15 -10.93
C ASP A 437 10.77 -4.85 -10.83
N LEU A 438 10.12 -5.34 -9.77
CA LEU A 438 8.72 -5.03 -9.48
C LEU A 438 8.57 -3.58 -9.05
N THR A 439 9.40 -3.10 -8.10
CA THR A 439 9.37 -1.70 -7.65
C THR A 439 9.56 -0.70 -8.80
N LEU A 440 10.46 -0.99 -9.75
CA LEU A 440 10.65 -0.18 -10.95
C LEU A 440 9.47 -0.27 -11.92
N ALA A 441 8.81 -1.44 -12.02
CA ALA A 441 7.59 -1.59 -12.81
C ALA A 441 6.45 -0.75 -12.22
N ASP A 442 6.27 -0.76 -10.90
CA ASP A 442 5.24 0.00 -10.21
C ASP A 442 5.48 1.49 -10.33
N LEU A 443 6.73 1.94 -10.19
CA LEU A 443 7.12 3.32 -10.45
C LEU A 443 6.75 3.72 -11.88
N ASP A 444 7.15 2.94 -12.88
CA ASP A 444 6.87 3.24 -14.27
C ASP A 444 5.37 3.32 -14.56
N PHE A 445 4.64 2.36 -14.02
CA PHE A 445 3.22 2.20 -14.25
C PHE A 445 2.39 3.31 -13.59
N LEU A 446 2.69 3.66 -12.34
CA LEU A 446 1.89 4.61 -11.57
C LEU A 446 2.31 6.05 -11.76
N PHE A 447 3.59 6.34 -11.99
CA PHE A 447 4.10 7.72 -12.04
C PHE A 447 3.33 8.60 -13.02
N LEU A 448 3.08 8.11 -14.25
CA LEU A 448 2.28 8.86 -15.21
C LEU A 448 0.79 8.88 -14.82
N ARG A 449 0.26 7.76 -14.34
CA ARG A 449 -1.18 7.62 -14.05
C ARG A 449 -1.65 8.55 -12.94
N ILE A 450 -0.86 8.74 -11.89
CA ILE A 450 -1.23 9.66 -10.80
C ILE A 450 -1.25 11.12 -11.25
N LEU A 451 -0.44 11.47 -12.26
CA LEU A 451 -0.37 12.82 -12.82
C LEU A 451 -1.39 13.04 -13.95
N GLN A 452 -1.93 11.96 -14.53
CA GLN A 452 -2.78 12.00 -15.71
C GLN A 452 -3.95 12.99 -15.59
N PRO A 453 -4.68 13.11 -14.46
CA PRO A 453 -5.77 14.11 -14.40
C PRO A 453 -5.33 15.57 -14.45
N LEU A 454 -4.07 15.85 -14.09
CA LEU A 454 -3.48 17.18 -14.28
C LEU A 454 -3.11 17.41 -15.75
N LEU A 455 -2.81 16.34 -16.50
CA LEU A 455 -2.36 16.42 -17.89
C LEU A 455 -3.51 16.27 -18.90
N GLU A 456 -4.64 15.68 -18.50
CA GLU A 456 -5.79 15.40 -19.37
C GLU A 456 -6.97 16.31 -19.03
N LEU A 457 -6.78 17.62 -19.15
CA LEU A 457 -7.87 18.58 -19.01
C LEU A 457 -8.79 18.53 -20.24
N HIS A 458 -9.92 17.85 -20.08
CA HIS A 458 -10.90 17.68 -21.15
C HIS A 458 -11.59 19.00 -21.50
N LEU A 459 -11.42 19.43 -22.75
CA LEU A 459 -12.10 20.59 -23.32
C LEU A 459 -12.99 20.14 -24.46
N SER A 460 -14.30 20.30 -24.29
CA SER A 460 -15.28 20.01 -25.33
C SER A 460 -16.20 21.21 -25.54
N PRO A 461 -16.54 21.55 -26.79
CA PRO A 461 -17.56 22.56 -27.07
C PRO A 461 -18.97 22.08 -26.70
N MET A 462 -19.18 20.76 -26.56
CA MET A 462 -20.52 20.16 -26.34
C MET A 462 -20.71 19.60 -24.94
N VAL A 463 -19.63 19.25 -24.25
CA VAL A 463 -19.67 18.59 -22.94
C VAL A 463 -18.91 19.47 -21.95
N CYS A 464 -19.61 19.89 -20.90
CA CYS A 464 -19.01 20.61 -19.79
C CYS A 464 -18.18 19.64 -18.95
N ALA A 465 -16.89 19.92 -18.79
CA ALA A 465 -16.02 19.12 -17.93
C ALA A 465 -16.33 19.41 -16.45
N PRO A 466 -16.01 18.49 -15.51
CA PRO A 466 -16.25 18.72 -14.09
C PRO A 466 -15.67 20.02 -13.54
N LEU A 467 -14.41 20.33 -13.87
CA LEU A 467 -13.77 21.60 -13.50
C LEU A 467 -14.55 22.81 -14.02
N GLU A 468 -14.96 22.77 -15.29
CA GLU A 468 -15.71 23.86 -15.92
C GLU A 468 -17.06 24.08 -15.23
N ALA A 469 -17.80 23.00 -14.94
CA ALA A 469 -19.09 23.09 -14.27
C ALA A 469 -18.97 23.74 -12.89
N GLU A 470 -18.01 23.29 -12.07
CA GLU A 470 -17.79 23.85 -10.73
C GLU A 470 -17.30 25.31 -10.77
N LEU A 471 -16.45 25.67 -11.74
CA LEU A 471 -16.01 27.05 -11.92
C LEU A 471 -17.18 27.96 -12.34
N LEU A 472 -18.09 27.48 -13.20
CA LEU A 472 -19.31 28.21 -13.58
C LEU A 472 -20.26 28.38 -12.40
N GLU A 473 -20.45 27.35 -11.57
CA GLU A 473 -21.25 27.44 -10.34
C GLU A 473 -20.71 28.50 -9.38
N ALA A 474 -19.38 28.61 -9.29
CA ALA A 474 -18.69 29.59 -8.46
C ALA A 474 -18.47 30.97 -9.14
N SER A 475 -19.09 31.21 -10.29
CA SER A 475 -18.95 32.43 -11.09
C SER A 475 -20.14 33.38 -10.91
N PRO A 476 -20.06 34.66 -11.32
CA PRO A 476 -21.18 35.60 -11.25
C PRO A 476 -22.25 35.35 -12.33
N LEU A 477 -22.34 34.14 -12.91
CA LEU A 477 -23.20 33.81 -14.06
C LEU A 477 -24.66 34.25 -13.90
N GLN A 478 -25.22 34.10 -12.70
CA GLN A 478 -26.62 34.49 -12.40
C GLN A 478 -26.87 36.01 -12.50
N GLN A 479 -25.81 36.82 -12.49
CA GLN A 479 -25.87 38.29 -12.56
C GLN A 479 -25.66 38.81 -13.98
N LEU A 480 -25.38 37.94 -14.95
CA LEU A 480 -25.06 38.30 -16.32
C LEU A 480 -26.27 38.19 -17.26
N SER A 481 -26.25 38.97 -18.34
CA SER A 481 -27.19 38.77 -19.46
C SER A 481 -26.88 37.46 -20.19
N PRO A 482 -27.83 36.88 -20.96
CA PRO A 482 -27.57 35.65 -21.71
C PRO A 482 -26.34 35.73 -22.64
N GLU A 483 -26.13 36.87 -23.29
CA GLU A 483 -24.95 37.10 -24.15
C GLU A 483 -23.65 37.16 -23.34
N ALA A 484 -23.68 37.81 -22.17
CA ALA A 484 -22.52 37.89 -21.28
C ALA A 484 -22.22 36.54 -20.61
N ALA A 485 -23.25 35.73 -20.33
CA ALA A 485 -23.09 34.37 -19.82
C ALA A 485 -22.42 33.45 -20.85
N LEU A 486 -22.84 33.50 -22.12
CA LEU A 486 -22.18 32.75 -23.20
C LEU A 486 -20.72 33.18 -23.38
N ARG A 487 -20.45 34.49 -23.31
CA ARG A 487 -19.08 35.01 -23.37
C ARG A 487 -18.23 34.52 -22.18
N LEU A 488 -18.82 34.47 -20.98
CA LEU A 488 -18.15 33.93 -19.79
C LEU A 488 -17.77 32.45 -19.98
N GLU A 489 -18.68 31.61 -20.50
CA GLU A 489 -18.39 30.20 -20.78
C GLU A 489 -17.23 30.04 -21.78
N VAL A 490 -17.24 30.82 -22.87
CA VAL A 490 -16.17 30.80 -23.87
C VAL A 490 -14.82 31.24 -23.27
N ASN A 491 -14.83 32.33 -22.51
CA ASN A 491 -13.64 32.86 -21.85
C ASN A 491 -13.09 31.89 -20.79
N LEU A 492 -13.97 31.22 -20.05
CA LEU A 492 -13.58 30.19 -19.08
C LEU A 492 -12.90 29.00 -19.78
N LYS A 493 -13.46 28.50 -20.89
CA LYS A 493 -12.79 27.44 -21.68
C LYS A 493 -11.43 27.90 -22.19
N GLY A 494 -11.30 29.16 -22.59
CA GLY A 494 -10.01 29.78 -22.94
C GLY A 494 -9.01 29.76 -21.78
N ALA A 495 -9.45 30.12 -20.57
CA ALA A 495 -8.62 30.09 -19.37
C ALA A 495 -8.22 28.66 -18.96
N ILE A 496 -9.12 27.68 -19.07
CA ILE A 496 -8.81 26.26 -18.81
C ILE A 496 -7.82 25.73 -19.87
N ALA A 497 -7.94 26.14 -21.14
CA ALA A 497 -6.97 25.79 -22.17
C ALA A 497 -5.57 26.37 -21.86
N GLN A 498 -5.52 27.59 -21.33
CA GLN A 498 -4.26 28.19 -20.89
C GLN A 498 -3.68 27.45 -19.67
N LEU A 499 -4.52 27.04 -18.71
CA LEU A 499 -4.10 26.22 -17.57
C LEU A 499 -3.47 24.91 -18.04
N HIS A 500 -4.12 24.22 -18.98
CA HIS A 500 -3.62 22.98 -19.57
C HIS A 500 -2.25 23.19 -20.23
N GLN A 501 -2.05 24.28 -20.98
CA GLN A 501 -0.75 24.60 -21.57
C GLN A 501 0.35 24.83 -20.53
N ILE A 502 0.02 25.49 -19.40
CA ILE A 502 0.96 25.68 -18.29
C ILE A 502 1.33 24.32 -17.70
N PHE A 503 0.35 23.46 -17.39
CA PHE A 503 0.59 22.15 -16.79
C PHE A 503 1.43 21.25 -17.70
N LEU A 504 1.15 21.22 -19.01
CA LEU A 504 1.97 20.49 -19.98
C LEU A 504 3.40 21.03 -20.07
N ALA A 505 3.59 22.34 -19.99
CA ALA A 505 4.91 22.96 -20.01
C ALA A 505 5.72 22.59 -18.76
N GLU A 506 5.11 22.69 -17.56
CA GLU A 506 5.76 22.31 -16.31
C GLU A 506 6.06 20.80 -16.25
N TYR A 507 5.13 19.97 -16.71
CA TYR A 507 5.32 18.53 -16.86
C TYR A 507 6.50 18.20 -17.79
N SER A 508 6.52 18.81 -18.98
CA SER A 508 7.58 18.60 -19.97
C SER A 508 8.96 19.04 -19.47
N ALA A 509 9.00 20.09 -18.64
CA ALA A 509 10.24 20.63 -18.10
C ALA A 509 10.82 19.78 -16.96
N SER A 510 9.98 19.25 -16.06
CA SER A 510 10.45 18.72 -14.76
C SER A 510 10.05 17.27 -14.48
N TYR A 511 9.00 16.74 -15.13
CA TYR A 511 8.33 15.50 -14.73
C TYR A 511 8.23 14.45 -15.84
N LEU A 512 8.91 14.64 -16.97
CA LEU A 512 8.96 13.59 -17.98
C LEU A 512 9.61 12.31 -17.39
N PRO A 513 8.99 11.12 -17.58
CA PRO A 513 9.51 9.85 -17.10
C PRO A 513 10.67 9.38 -17.98
N THR A 514 11.77 10.12 -17.91
CA THR A 514 12.99 9.88 -18.68
C THR A 514 14.16 9.69 -17.76
N LEU A 515 14.97 8.67 -18.06
CA LEU A 515 16.23 8.43 -17.35
C LEU A 515 17.44 9.07 -18.05
N ALA A 516 17.20 9.77 -19.16
CA ALA A 516 18.26 10.40 -19.96
C ALA A 516 18.67 11.80 -19.45
N SER A 517 17.79 12.48 -18.70
CA SER A 517 18.07 13.80 -18.13
C SER A 517 18.63 13.66 -16.71
N GLU A 518 19.69 14.42 -16.39
CA GLU A 518 20.21 14.45 -15.02
C GLU A 518 19.23 15.08 -14.03
N ASP A 519 18.38 15.98 -14.53
CA ASP A 519 17.38 16.76 -13.78
C ASP A 519 15.99 16.11 -13.77
N SER A 520 15.85 14.87 -14.24
CA SER A 520 14.53 14.20 -14.21
C SER A 520 14.20 13.71 -12.81
N LEU A 521 13.07 14.18 -12.27
CA LEU A 521 12.56 13.69 -10.99
C LEU A 521 12.29 12.18 -11.01
N PHE A 522 11.79 11.65 -12.13
CA PHE A 522 11.56 10.22 -12.28
C PHE A 522 12.87 9.42 -12.12
N ALA A 523 13.97 9.92 -12.69
CA ALA A 523 15.29 9.34 -12.50
C ALA A 523 15.73 9.43 -11.04
N GLU A 524 15.53 10.56 -10.38
CA GLU A 524 15.85 10.71 -8.96
C GLU A 524 15.08 9.74 -8.08
N VAL A 525 13.79 9.51 -8.34
CA VAL A 525 12.97 8.52 -7.62
C VAL A 525 13.55 7.11 -7.81
N ALA A 526 13.84 6.70 -9.05
CA ALA A 526 14.43 5.40 -9.33
C ALA A 526 15.79 5.18 -8.64
N VAL A 527 16.61 6.24 -8.59
CA VAL A 527 17.90 6.22 -7.89
C VAL A 527 17.71 6.10 -6.38
N ASN A 528 16.75 6.84 -5.81
CA ASN A 528 16.44 6.77 -4.38
C ASN A 528 15.94 5.38 -3.97
N LEU A 529 15.09 4.75 -4.80
CA LEU A 529 14.63 3.37 -4.58
C LEU A 529 15.80 2.38 -4.60
N LEU A 530 16.74 2.52 -5.55
CA LEU A 530 17.95 1.70 -5.58
C LEU A 530 18.78 1.85 -4.29
N HIS A 531 18.98 3.08 -3.82
CA HIS A 531 19.71 3.33 -2.58
C HIS A 531 19.03 2.71 -1.37
N LEU A 532 17.71 2.93 -1.23
CA LEU A 532 16.89 2.35 -0.19
C LEU A 532 16.97 0.82 -0.18
N GLN A 533 16.77 0.20 -1.35
CA GLN A 533 16.90 -1.24 -1.53
C GLN A 533 18.28 -1.73 -1.09
N ASN A 534 19.35 -1.09 -1.53
CA ASN A 534 20.71 -1.54 -1.21
C ASN A 534 20.97 -1.47 0.30
N VAL A 535 20.46 -0.45 0.98
CA VAL A 535 20.55 -0.32 2.45
C VAL A 535 19.76 -1.42 3.14
N ILE A 536 18.51 -1.66 2.74
CA ILE A 536 17.66 -2.72 3.31
C ILE A 536 18.29 -4.09 3.10
N ASN A 537 18.74 -4.39 1.88
CA ASN A 537 19.39 -5.64 1.55
C ASN A 537 20.63 -5.87 2.42
N THR A 538 21.44 -4.83 2.60
CA THR A 538 22.66 -4.91 3.42
C THR A 538 22.33 -5.15 4.90
N LEU A 539 21.35 -4.42 5.45
CA LEU A 539 20.95 -4.56 6.85
C LEU A 539 20.34 -5.93 7.14
N TYR A 540 19.43 -6.38 6.28
CA TYR A 540 18.62 -7.57 6.52
C TYR A 540 19.43 -8.87 6.52
N ILE A 541 20.40 -8.98 5.60
CA ILE A 541 21.23 -10.19 5.45
C ILE A 541 22.53 -10.13 6.26
N ASP A 542 22.75 -9.07 7.06
CA ASP A 542 23.97 -8.91 7.83
C ASP A 542 24.10 -10.04 8.87
N PRO A 543 25.13 -10.92 8.75
CA PRO A 543 25.26 -12.09 9.62
C PRO A 543 25.46 -11.71 11.09
N GLN A 544 25.97 -10.51 11.39
CA GLN A 544 26.15 -10.04 12.76
C GLN A 544 24.82 -9.88 13.50
N PHE A 545 23.75 -9.52 12.79
CA PHE A 545 22.44 -9.24 13.38
C PHE A 545 21.43 -10.34 13.06
N ALA A 546 21.52 -10.96 11.88
CA ALA A 546 20.54 -11.92 11.39
C ALA A 546 20.58 -13.29 12.12
N GLN A 547 21.72 -13.70 12.68
CA GLN A 547 21.88 -15.03 13.31
C GLN A 547 22.03 -14.98 14.84
N ALA A 548 22.20 -13.79 15.43
CA ALA A 548 22.72 -13.65 16.80
C ALA A 548 21.70 -13.11 17.81
N SER A 549 20.47 -12.80 17.40
CA SER A 549 19.57 -11.96 18.18
C SER A 549 18.41 -12.74 18.81
N ALA A 550 18.24 -12.63 20.13
CA ALA A 550 17.02 -13.04 20.86
C ALA A 550 15.84 -12.07 20.65
N MET A 551 16.01 -11.10 19.76
CA MET A 551 15.18 -9.93 19.55
C MET A 551 14.78 -9.82 18.07
N PRO A 552 13.65 -9.17 17.75
CA PRO A 552 13.07 -9.22 16.41
C PRO A 552 13.70 -8.22 15.44
N PHE A 553 14.94 -8.45 15.01
CA PHE A 553 15.69 -7.50 14.17
C PHE A 553 15.03 -7.29 12.80
N GLN A 554 14.68 -8.38 12.11
CA GLN A 554 14.12 -8.32 10.78
C GLN A 554 12.71 -7.73 10.78
N ASP A 555 11.84 -8.20 11.67
CA ASP A 555 10.48 -7.66 11.77
C ASP A 555 10.47 -6.20 12.26
N LEU A 556 11.42 -5.81 13.13
CA LEU A 556 11.58 -4.41 13.53
C LEU A 556 12.02 -3.51 12.37
N LEU A 557 12.91 -3.98 11.49
CA LEU A 557 13.33 -3.21 10.31
C LEU A 557 12.13 -2.87 9.42
N ILE A 558 11.29 -3.87 9.14
CA ILE A 558 10.05 -3.75 8.36
C ILE A 558 9.11 -2.72 9.00
N VAL A 559 8.80 -2.88 10.30
CA VAL A 559 7.86 -1.99 11.00
C VAL A 559 8.44 -0.57 11.17
N PHE A 560 9.76 -0.44 11.30
CA PHE A 560 10.43 0.86 11.41
C PHE A 560 10.34 1.68 10.12
N ILE A 561 10.50 1.06 8.95
CA ILE A 561 10.35 1.74 7.65
C ILE A 561 8.96 2.37 7.55
N SER A 562 7.91 1.59 7.81
CA SER A 562 6.53 2.11 7.78
C SER A 562 6.27 3.15 8.85
N SER A 563 6.79 2.97 10.08
CA SER A 563 6.60 3.93 11.18
C SER A 563 7.29 5.27 10.90
N TYR A 564 8.45 5.27 10.25
CA TYR A 564 9.16 6.49 9.88
C TYR A 564 8.46 7.22 8.73
N CYS A 565 7.98 6.48 7.73
CA CYS A 565 7.31 7.02 6.54
C CYS A 565 5.78 7.20 6.71
N SER A 566 5.29 7.31 7.94
CA SER A 566 3.86 7.51 8.25
C SER A 566 3.46 8.98 8.41
N GLY A 567 4.39 9.92 8.18
CA GLY A 567 4.16 11.34 8.35
C GLY A 567 4.01 12.05 7.01
N ASP A 568 5.05 12.79 6.61
CA ASP A 568 5.13 13.42 5.30
C ASP A 568 5.84 12.47 4.33
N SER A 569 5.07 11.55 3.72
CA SER A 569 5.60 10.50 2.85
C SER A 569 6.44 11.06 1.69
N TYR A 570 6.13 12.27 1.21
CA TYR A 570 6.94 12.93 0.18
C TYR A 570 8.32 13.29 0.73
N ALA A 571 8.39 14.01 1.85
CA ALA A 571 9.67 14.42 2.44
C ALA A 571 10.48 13.24 2.98
N GLU A 572 9.81 12.29 3.63
CA GLU A 572 10.42 11.15 4.31
C GLU A 572 11.05 10.16 3.31
N PHE A 573 10.39 9.93 2.15
CA PHE A 573 10.91 9.08 1.08
C PHE A 573 12.32 9.45 0.63
N TRP A 574 12.65 10.75 0.54
CA TRP A 574 13.98 11.20 0.11
C TRP A 574 15.09 11.00 1.15
N SER A 575 14.74 10.57 2.37
CA SER A 575 15.67 10.47 3.49
C SER A 575 15.74 9.08 4.12
N ILE A 576 14.77 8.20 3.85
CA ILE A 576 14.64 6.92 4.54
C ILE A 576 15.87 6.02 4.35
N ASP A 577 16.50 6.04 3.18
CA ASP A 577 17.74 5.32 2.91
C ASP A 577 18.88 5.73 3.84
N ASN A 578 19.09 7.04 4.02
CA ASN A 578 20.07 7.61 4.93
C ASN A 578 19.69 7.33 6.38
N VAL A 579 18.40 7.41 6.72
CA VAL A 579 17.92 7.15 8.08
C VAL A 579 18.19 5.70 8.49
N LEU A 580 17.92 4.75 7.59
CA LEU A 580 18.22 3.35 7.84
C LEU A 580 19.73 3.12 7.94
N ALA A 581 20.52 3.69 7.04
CA ALA A 581 21.97 3.53 7.02
C ALA A 581 22.65 4.12 8.27
N ASP A 582 22.23 5.31 8.70
CA ASP A 582 22.88 6.06 9.76
C ASP A 582 22.39 5.68 11.17
N TYR A 583 21.12 5.27 11.31
CA TYR A 583 20.50 5.19 12.64
C TYR A 583 19.86 3.85 13.00
N PHE A 584 19.55 2.96 12.04
CA PHE A 584 18.87 1.70 12.40
C PHE A 584 19.70 0.82 13.34
N ILE A 585 20.97 0.56 13.01
CA ILE A 585 21.88 -0.21 13.88
C ILE A 585 22.15 0.50 15.21
N PRO A 586 22.47 1.80 15.26
CA PRO A 586 22.62 2.49 16.54
C PRO A 586 21.39 2.40 17.44
N CYS A 587 20.18 2.60 16.88
CA CYS A 587 18.95 2.44 17.64
C CYS A 587 18.77 0.99 18.13
N TRP A 588 19.06 0.01 17.28
CA TRP A 588 19.03 -1.40 17.65
C TRP A 588 19.98 -1.74 18.80
N GLN A 589 21.22 -1.25 18.76
CA GLN A 589 22.20 -1.46 19.82
C GLN A 589 21.71 -0.89 21.15
N HIS A 590 21.10 0.30 21.16
CA HIS A 590 20.48 0.89 22.35
C HIS A 590 19.33 0.04 22.88
N LEU A 591 18.45 -0.42 22.00
CA LEU A 591 17.33 -1.27 22.39
C LEU A 591 17.80 -2.55 23.10
N CYS A 592 18.87 -3.17 22.59
CA CYS A 592 19.49 -4.34 23.21
C CYS A 592 20.18 -4.05 24.54
N GLU A 593 20.56 -2.82 24.84
CA GLU A 593 21.15 -2.42 26.14
C GLU A 593 20.08 -2.10 27.19
N ALA A 594 18.89 -1.69 26.75
CA ALA A 594 17.77 -1.43 27.63
C ALA A 594 17.15 -2.69 28.26
N LEU A 595 17.44 -3.88 27.71
CA LEU A 595 16.86 -5.18 28.07
C LEU A 595 17.91 -6.12 28.65
#